data_AF-A0AAD9ZNY1-F1
#
_entry.id   AF-A0AAD9ZNY1-F1
#
_cell.length_a   1.000
_cell.length_b   1.000
_cell.length_c   1.000
_cell.angle_alpha   90.00
_cell.angle_beta   90.00
_cell.angle_gamma   90.00
#
_symmetry.space_group_name_H-M   'P 1'
#
loop_
_entity.id
_entity.type
_entity.pdbx_description
1 polymer ?
#
loop_
_entity_poly.entity_id
_entity_poly.type
_entity_poly.pdbx_seq_one_letter_code
_entity_poly.pdbx_strand_id
1 'polypeptide(L)'
;MPSLQTALPPELANNVIRLYRECLRRAKYVGHQKQNTKLLVDMVRQQFKNNKNETDPEKIQKMKDDAARGLINHILYEAERLSGRKFSKTT
;
A
#
# COMPACT_ATOMS: atom_id res chain seq x y z
N MET A 1 -6.82 -8.54 17.34
CA MET A 1 -6.07 -8.43 16.07
C MET A 1 -5.01 -7.37 16.25
N PRO A 2 -3.71 -7.64 16.01
CA PRO A 2 -2.70 -6.59 16.09
C PRO A 2 -3.05 -5.53 15.03
N SER A 3 -3.12 -4.26 15.45
CA SER A 3 -3.36 -3.13 14.57
C SER A 3 -2.23 -3.01 13.55
N LEU A 4 -2.52 -2.56 12.33
CA LEU A 4 -1.53 -2.41 11.23
C LEU A 4 -0.40 -1.44 11.52
N GLN A 5 -0.44 -0.76 12.67
CA GLN A 5 0.64 0.04 13.20
C GLN A 5 1.94 -0.77 13.42
N THR A 6 1.91 -2.10 13.44
CA THR A 6 3.11 -2.91 13.67
C THR A 6 3.90 -3.26 12.40
N ALA A 7 3.34 -3.14 11.20
CA ALA A 7 3.98 -3.62 9.96
C ALA A 7 4.53 -2.51 9.06
N LEU A 8 4.08 -1.28 9.23
CA LEU A 8 4.60 -0.08 8.57
C LEU A 8 5.03 0.93 9.64
N PRO A 9 6.17 1.62 9.47
CA PRO A 9 6.57 2.66 10.40
C PRO A 9 5.42 3.66 10.57
N PRO A 10 5.03 4.03 11.79
CA PRO A 10 3.90 4.94 12.01
C PRO A 10 4.10 6.28 11.29
N GLU A 11 5.36 6.72 11.11
CA GLU A 11 5.72 7.89 10.31
C GLU A 11 5.29 7.81 8.84
N LEU A 12 5.24 6.61 8.26
CA LEU A 12 4.87 6.41 6.86
C LEU A 12 3.35 6.37 6.69
N ALA A 13 2.64 5.74 7.63
CA ALA A 13 1.17 5.67 7.63
C ALA A 13 0.55 7.03 7.99
N ASN A 14 1.15 7.78 8.90
CA ASN A 14 0.63 9.08 9.34
C ASN A 14 0.82 10.18 8.28
N ASN A 15 1.85 10.06 7.43
CA ASN A 15 2.16 11.02 6.38
C ASN A 15 1.66 10.55 5.00
N VAL A 16 0.54 11.15 4.54
CA VAL A 16 -0.12 10.83 3.26
C VAL A 16 0.84 10.96 2.06
N ILE A 17 1.76 11.93 2.08
CA ILE A 17 2.70 12.14 0.98
C ILE A 17 3.72 11.00 0.91
N ARG A 18 4.21 10.52 2.06
CA ARG A 18 5.10 9.34 2.11
C ARG A 18 4.36 8.09 1.63
N LEU A 19 3.15 7.86 2.14
CA LEU A 19 2.31 6.74 1.73
C LEU A 19 2.05 6.73 0.21
N TYR A 20 1.69 7.88 -0.35
CA TYR A 20 1.50 8.05 -1.80
C TYR A 20 2.74 7.68 -2.61
N ARG A 21 3.93 8.15 -2.18
CA ARG A 21 5.21 7.85 -2.86
C ARG A 21 5.52 6.35 -2.82
N GLU A 22 5.25 5.68 -1.71
CA GLU A 22 5.42 4.22 -1.61
C GLU A 22 4.44 3.46 -2.50
N CYS A 23 3.15 3.86 -2.53
CA CYS A 23 2.18 3.30 -3.47
C CYS A 23 2.63 3.44 -4.92
N LEU A 24 3.16 4.61 -5.31
CA LEU A 24 3.70 4.83 -6.65
C LEU A 24 4.94 3.98 -6.94
N ARG A 25 5.88 3.88 -6.00
CA ARG A 25 7.08 3.05 -6.17
C ARG A 25 6.68 1.61 -6.40
N ARG A 26 5.70 1.12 -5.63
CA ARG A 26 5.24 -0.26 -5.77
C ARG A 26 4.46 -0.49 -7.06
N ALA A 27 3.59 0.44 -7.45
CA ALA A 27 2.86 0.37 -8.72
C ALA A 27 3.83 0.33 -9.91
N LYS A 28 4.93 1.09 -9.87
CA LYS A 28 5.98 1.04 -10.91
C LYS A 28 6.67 -0.33 -10.96
N TYR A 29 7.01 -0.89 -9.80
CA TYR A 29 7.64 -2.20 -9.71
C TYR A 29 6.73 -3.31 -10.29
N VAL A 30 5.47 -3.38 -9.84
CA VAL A 30 4.48 -4.35 -10.35
C VAL A 30 4.23 -4.13 -11.84
N GLY A 31 4.07 -2.87 -12.22
CA GLY A 31 3.81 -2.47 -13.58
C GLY A 31 4.89 -2.87 -14.56
N HIS A 32 6.15 -2.75 -14.14
CA HIS A 32 7.30 -3.16 -14.94
C HIS A 32 7.31 -4.68 -15.17
N GLN A 33 6.98 -5.48 -14.14
CA GLN A 33 6.88 -6.93 -14.26
C GLN A 33 5.74 -7.40 -15.18
N LYS A 34 4.65 -6.62 -15.27
CA LYS A 34 3.44 -6.98 -16.03
C LYS A 34 3.22 -6.14 -17.29
N GLN A 35 4.20 -5.32 -17.68
CA GLN A 35 4.15 -4.37 -18.80
C GLN A 35 2.92 -3.42 -18.80
N ASN A 36 2.39 -3.09 -17.62
CA ASN A 36 1.20 -2.25 -17.46
C ASN A 36 1.42 -1.06 -16.50
N THR A 37 2.68 -0.61 -16.38
CA THR A 37 3.12 0.50 -15.49
C THR A 37 2.23 1.72 -15.54
N LYS A 38 1.89 2.21 -16.74
CA LYS A 38 1.09 3.43 -16.88
C LYS A 38 -0.27 3.28 -16.20
N LEU A 39 -0.96 2.16 -16.46
CA LEU A 39 -2.29 1.89 -15.92
C LEU A 39 -2.26 1.81 -14.38
N LEU A 40 -1.31 1.06 -13.80
CA LEU A 40 -1.22 0.92 -12.34
C LEU A 40 -0.84 2.24 -11.65
N VAL A 41 0.08 3.01 -12.24
CA VAL A 41 0.46 4.34 -11.72
C VAL A 41 -0.71 5.30 -11.78
N ASP A 42 -1.44 5.33 -12.89
CA ASP A 42 -2.60 6.21 -13.07
C ASP A 42 -3.74 5.84 -12.12
N MET A 43 -3.97 4.54 -11.86
CA MET A 43 -4.95 4.08 -10.88
C MET A 43 -4.63 4.58 -9.46
N VAL A 44 -3.37 4.49 -9.03
CA VAL A 44 -2.93 5.03 -7.73
C VAL A 44 -3.11 6.55 -7.69
N ARG A 45 -2.73 7.26 -8.75
CA ARG A 45 -2.93 8.72 -8.85
C ARG A 45 -4.39 9.12 -8.74
N GLN A 46 -5.28 8.44 -9.46
CA GLN A 46 -6.71 8.71 -9.44
C GLN A 46 -7.29 8.50 -8.04
N GLN A 47 -6.93 7.41 -7.35
CA GLN A 47 -7.43 7.16 -5.99
C GLN A 47 -7.06 8.28 -5.02
N PHE A 48 -5.82 8.75 -5.03
CA PHE A 48 -5.41 9.86 -4.17
C PHE A 48 -6.04 11.20 -4.60
N LYS A 49 -6.23 11.43 -5.90
CA LYS A 49 -6.86 12.65 -6.42
C LYS A 49 -8.35 12.71 -6.06
N ASN A 50 -9.08 11.61 -6.19
CA ASN A 50 -10.52 11.55 -5.95
C ASN A 50 -10.87 11.84 -4.48
N ASN A 51 -9.96 11.48 -3.56
CA ASN A 51 -10.16 11.66 -2.12
C ASN A 51 -9.38 12.86 -1.56
N LYS A 52 -8.83 13.73 -2.41
CA LYS A 52 -8.04 14.90 -2.00
C LYS A 52 -8.81 15.87 -1.10
N ASN A 53 -10.11 16.00 -1.35
CA ASN A 53 -10.99 16.95 -0.65
C ASN A 53 -11.79 16.27 0.47
N GLU A 54 -11.43 15.05 0.85
CA GLU A 54 -12.05 14.41 1.99
C GLU A 54 -11.69 15.17 3.27
N THR A 55 -12.69 15.41 4.13
CA THR A 55 -12.53 16.19 5.37
C THR A 55 -12.85 15.37 6.60
N ASP A 56 -13.51 14.21 6.44
CA ASP A 56 -13.82 13.32 7.55
C ASP A 56 -12.52 12.63 8.05
N PRO A 57 -12.10 12.88 9.31
CA PRO A 57 -10.86 12.32 9.86
C PRO A 57 -10.90 10.78 9.95
N GLU A 58 -12.05 10.18 10.25
CA GLU A 58 -12.16 8.72 10.36
C GLU A 58 -12.03 8.07 8.98
N LYS A 59 -12.69 8.65 7.97
CA LYS A 59 -12.59 8.18 6.60
C LYS A 59 -11.17 8.34 6.05
N ILE A 60 -10.52 9.49 6.29
CA ILE A 60 -9.12 9.70 5.93
C ILE A 60 -8.23 8.64 6.57
N GLN A 61 -8.40 8.36 7.86
CA GLN A 61 -7.57 7.37 8.55
C GLN A 61 -7.81 5.97 7.99
N LYS A 62 -9.08 5.58 7.77
CA LYS A 62 -9.43 4.30 7.16
C LYS A 62 -8.78 4.14 5.78
N MET A 63 -8.82 5.19 4.96
CA MET A 63 -8.18 5.20 3.65
C MET A 63 -6.65 5.02 3.71
N LYS A 64 -5.99 5.69 4.67
CA LYS A 64 -4.55 5.49 4.92
C LYS A 64 -4.27 4.04 5.31
N ASP A 65 -5.06 3.49 6.22
CA ASP A 65 -4.91 2.11 6.69
C ASP A 65 -5.10 1.11 5.55
N ASP A 66 -6.08 1.33 4.66
CA ASP A 66 -6.35 0.48 3.51
C ASP A 66 -5.22 0.52 2.48
N ALA A 67 -4.67 1.71 2.19
CA ALA A 67 -3.50 1.84 1.34
C ALA A 67 -2.24 1.19 1.95
N ALA A 68 -2.04 1.37 3.26
CA ALA A 68 -0.96 0.73 4.02
C ALA A 68 -1.07 -0.80 4.00
N ARG A 69 -2.29 -1.35 4.22
CA ARG A 69 -2.60 -2.78 4.06
C ARG A 69 -2.24 -3.27 2.67
N GLY A 70 -2.66 -2.55 1.62
CA GLY A 70 -2.36 -2.91 0.24
C GLY A 70 -0.87 -3.03 -0.04
N LEU A 71 -0.07 -2.10 0.48
CA LEU A 71 1.39 -2.14 0.39
C LEU A 71 1.98 -3.36 1.11
N ILE A 72 1.63 -3.57 2.38
CA ILE A 72 2.15 -4.68 3.20
C ILE A 72 1.79 -6.02 2.57
N ASN A 73 0.53 -6.21 2.20
CA ASN A 73 0.05 -7.47 1.62
C ASN A 73 0.85 -7.83 0.38
N HIS A 74 1.13 -6.85 -0.47
CA HIS A 74 1.90 -7.09 -1.67
C HIS A 74 3.39 -7.32 -1.34
N ILE A 75 3.98 -6.61 -0.37
CA ILE A 75 5.36 -6.87 0.12
C ILE A 75 5.50 -8.31 0.62
N LEU A 76 4.57 -8.76 1.47
CA LEU A 76 4.57 -10.11 2.02
C LEU A 76 4.42 -11.15 0.91
N TYR A 77 3.49 -10.95 -0.03
CA TYR A 77 3.32 -11.84 -1.19
C TYR A 77 4.61 -11.97 -2.00
N GLU A 78 5.31 -10.86 -2.28
CA GLU A 78 6.60 -10.90 -2.98
C GLU A 78 7.70 -11.57 -2.14
N ALA A 79 7.74 -11.33 -0.83
CA ALA A 79 8.71 -11.98 0.06
C ALA A 79 8.52 -13.50 0.08
N GLU A 80 7.28 -13.98 0.13
CA GLU A 80 6.96 -15.42 -0.01
C GLU A 80 7.39 -15.95 -1.37
N ARG A 81 7.10 -15.22 -2.45
CA ARG A 81 7.46 -15.60 -3.82
C ARG A 81 8.99 -15.71 -4.00
N LEU A 82 9.76 -14.81 -3.42
CA LEU A 82 11.23 -14.79 -3.51
C LEU A 82 11.90 -15.81 -2.59
N SER A 83 11.39 -15.99 -1.37
CA SER A 83 11.94 -16.91 -0.36
C SER A 83 11.59 -18.37 -0.65
N GLY A 84 10.51 -18.64 -1.40
CA GLY A 84 9.98 -19.99 -1.62
C GLY A 84 9.34 -20.61 -0.36
N ARG A 85 9.41 -19.90 0.78
CA ARG A 85 8.83 -20.29 2.06
C ARG A 85 7.53 -19.53 2.26
N LYS A 86 6.42 -20.25 2.39
CA LYS A 86 5.15 -19.64 2.80
C LYS A 86 5.30 -19.15 4.23
N PHE A 87 4.90 -17.91 4.52
CA PHE A 87 4.66 -17.48 5.89
C PHE A 87 3.35 -18.14 6.31
N SER A 88 3.42 -19.43 6.65
CA SER A 88 2.29 -20.19 7.18
C SER A 88 1.68 -19.40 8.33
N LYS A 89 0.36 -19.19 8.25
CA LYS A 89 -0.41 -18.63 9.36
C LYS A 89 -0.14 -19.50 10.58
N THR A 90 0.64 -19.00 11.53
CA THR A 90 0.71 -19.61 12.85
C THR A 90 -0.71 -19.51 13.41
N THR A 91 -1.34 -20.68 13.54
CA THR A 91 -2.66 -20.91 14.13
C THR A 91 -2.80 -20.26 15.49
#